data_AF-A0A015N8B5-F1
#
_entry.id   AF-A0A015N8B5-F1
#
_cell.length_a   1.000
_cell.length_b   1.000
_cell.length_c   1.000
_cell.angle_alpha   90.00
_cell.angle_beta   90.00
_cell.angle_gamma   90.00
#
_symmetry.space_group_name_H-M   'P 1'
#
loop_
_entity.id
_entity.type
_entity.pdbx_description
1 polymer ?
#
loop_
_entity_poly.entity_id
_entity_poly.type
_entity_poly.pdbx_seq_one_letter_code
_entity_poly.pdbx_strand_id
1 'polypeptide(L)'
;MVIADLYQLRTNARNQVNRMLDNITGKRICIGILLQEKFALQLLYQQNAHHLQRSRGNIGLLEFNCDRLYERYEKWKNKTQAERQNNLNLQEQILALQNNLPNQVNMAGIPYSYFDWDDSIPDFLAQLRLDLQNQGIDPNDNAASPPTGRNNAIGHLKAVMRGRTLEWFDDEITTKQNWELTNLLDNTGQANLVAVNG
;
A
#
# COMPACT_ATOMS: atom_id res chain seq x y z
N MET A 1 78.23 32.10 87.73
CA MET A 1 77.76 30.91 86.99
C MET A 1 76.23 30.90 86.83
N VAL A 2 75.44 31.05 87.90
CA VAL A 2 73.95 30.97 87.90
C VAL A 2 73.21 31.94 86.95
N ILE A 3 73.70 33.17 86.75
CA ILE A 3 73.02 34.17 85.91
C ILE A 3 73.06 33.81 84.42
N ALA A 4 74.14 33.20 83.94
CA ALA A 4 74.29 32.81 82.54
C ALA A 4 73.35 31.65 82.18
N ASP A 5 73.22 30.65 83.06
CA ASP A 5 72.33 29.49 82.86
C ASP A 5 70.85 29.90 82.84
N LEU A 6 70.44 30.83 83.70
CA LEU A 6 69.08 31.39 83.69
C LEU A 6 68.78 32.13 82.38
N TYR A 7 69.75 32.85 81.83
CA TYR A 7 69.60 33.55 80.55
C TYR A 7 69.50 32.57 79.37
N GLN A 8 70.29 31.50 79.38
CA GLN A 8 70.22 30.42 78.40
C GLN A 8 68.88 29.69 78.45
N LEU A 9 68.40 29.34 79.64
CA LEU A 9 67.09 28.69 79.83
C LEU A 9 65.95 29.56 79.28
N ARG A 10 65.97 30.87 79.55
CA ARG A 10 64.97 31.82 79.04
C ARG A 10 64.99 31.91 77.51
N THR A 11 66.18 31.90 76.91
CA THR A 11 66.36 31.98 75.45
C THR A 11 65.88 30.70 74.77
N ASN A 12 66.22 29.53 75.33
CA ASN A 12 65.77 28.24 74.82
C ASN A 12 64.26 28.09 74.90
N ALA A 13 63.64 28.48 76.03
CA ALA A 13 62.19 28.48 76.18
C ALA A 13 61.51 29.40 75.14
N ARG A 14 62.05 30.60 74.91
CA ARG A 14 61.52 31.53 73.90
C ARG A 14 61.62 30.96 72.48
N ASN A 15 62.76 30.36 72.13
CA ASN A 15 62.96 29.75 70.82
C ASN A 15 62.03 28.55 70.59
N GLN A 16 61.80 27.75 71.63
CA GLN A 16 60.85 26.64 71.57
C GLN A 16 59.42 27.14 71.33
N VAL A 17 58.99 28.19 72.05
CA VAL A 17 57.67 28.81 71.87
C VAL A 17 57.51 29.36 70.46
N ASN A 18 58.51 30.06 69.92
CA ASN A 18 58.47 30.59 68.55
C ASN A 18 58.30 29.47 67.52
N ARG A 19 59.06 28.37 67.63
CA ARG A 19 58.92 27.20 66.74
C ARG A 19 57.53 26.57 66.84
N MET A 20 56.92 26.52 68.02
CA MET A 20 55.55 26.04 68.18
C MET A 20 54.54 26.96 67.50
N LEU A 21 54.69 28.28 67.63
CA LEU A 21 53.84 29.27 66.96
C LEU A 21 53.92 29.17 65.43
N ASP A 22 55.12 29.03 64.88
CA ASP A 22 55.31 28.87 63.43
C ASP A 22 54.65 27.58 62.93
N ASN A 23 54.84 26.47 63.66
CA ASN A 23 54.20 25.19 63.34
C ASN A 23 52.66 25.27 63.43
N ILE A 24 52.11 25.95 64.44
CA ILE A 24 50.65 26.15 64.58
C ILE A 24 50.13 26.99 63.41
N THR A 25 50.85 28.04 63.02
CA THR A 25 50.47 28.90 61.90
C THR A 25 50.47 28.13 60.59
N GLY A 26 51.52 27.35 60.30
CA GLY A 26 51.58 26.49 59.13
C GLY A 26 50.44 25.46 59.09
N LYS A 27 50.14 24.83 60.24
CA LYS A 27 49.01 23.90 60.35
C LYS A 27 47.66 24.58 60.11
N ARG A 28 47.45 25.80 60.61
CA ARG A 28 46.23 26.58 60.36
C ARG A 28 46.04 26.87 58.88
N ILE A 29 47.09 27.25 58.17
CA ILE A 29 47.05 27.48 56.72
C ILE A 29 46.69 26.18 55.99
N CYS A 30 47.36 25.08 56.33
CA CYS A 30 47.09 23.77 55.73
C CYS A 30 45.63 23.32 55.95
N ILE A 31 45.09 23.50 57.17
CA ILE A 31 43.68 23.21 57.47
C ILE A 31 42.75 24.06 56.59
N GLY A 32 43.04 25.35 56.38
CA GLY A 32 42.26 26.22 55.50
C GLY A 32 42.21 25.71 54.06
N ILE A 33 43.35 25.31 53.51
CA ILE A 33 43.45 24.76 52.16
C ILE A 33 42.65 23.46 52.05
N LEU A 34 42.83 22.52 52.99
CA LEU A 34 42.12 21.24 52.97
C LEU A 34 40.60 21.42 53.09
N LEU A 35 40.13 22.40 53.85
CA LEU A 35 38.71 22.72 53.94
C LEU A 35 38.16 23.27 52.62
N GLN A 36 38.92 24.15 51.96
CA GLN A 36 38.55 24.68 50.66
C GLN A 36 38.52 23.59 49.58
N GLU A 37 39.55 22.73 49.53
CA GLU A 37 39.62 21.59 48.61
C GLU A 37 38.47 20.61 48.84
N LYS A 38 38.17 20.29 50.10
CA LYS A 38 37.03 19.41 50.44
C LYS A 38 35.72 19.99 49.94
N PHE A 39 35.51 21.30 50.10
CA PHE A 39 34.30 21.96 49.62
C PHE A 39 34.23 21.94 48.08
N ALA A 40 35.34 22.24 47.39
CA ALA A 40 35.41 22.20 45.93
C ALA A 40 35.13 20.78 45.38
N LEU A 41 35.73 19.75 45.99
CA LEU A 41 35.50 18.35 45.62
C LEU A 41 34.04 17.93 45.81
N GLN A 42 33.40 18.37 46.90
CA GLN A 42 31.99 18.08 47.15
C GLN A 42 31.09 18.71 46.08
N LEU A 43 31.38 19.95 45.67
CA LEU A 43 30.64 20.62 44.60
C LEU A 43 30.81 19.90 43.25
N LEU A 44 32.04 19.53 42.91
CA LEU A 44 32.34 18.77 41.68
C LEU A 44 31.62 17.43 41.66
N TYR A 45 31.58 16.72 42.79
CA TYR A 45 30.87 15.45 42.90
C TYR A 45 29.37 15.62 42.64
N GLN A 46 28.74 16.66 43.22
CA GLN A 46 27.32 16.95 43.00
C GLN A 46 27.02 17.29 41.54
N GLN A 47 27.86 18.12 40.91
CA GLN A 47 27.72 18.46 39.49
C GLN A 47 27.82 17.22 38.61
N ASN A 48 28.83 16.38 38.84
CA ASN A 48 29.04 15.15 38.08
C ASN A 48 27.88 14.16 38.24
N ALA A 49 27.32 14.02 39.45
CA ALA A 49 26.16 13.17 39.69
C ALA A 49 24.94 13.65 38.88
N HIS A 50 24.69 14.96 38.87
CA HIS A 50 23.61 15.55 38.08
C HIS A 50 23.83 15.38 36.57
N HIS A 51 25.03 15.64 36.07
CA HIS A 51 25.38 15.43 34.66
C HIS A 51 25.21 13.96 34.23
N LEU A 52 25.63 13.02 35.07
CA LEU A 52 25.46 11.60 34.82
C LEU A 52 23.98 11.21 34.75
N GLN A 53 23.15 11.69 35.68
CA GLN A 53 21.72 11.43 35.67
C GLN A 53 21.05 11.96 34.40
N ARG A 54 21.40 13.19 33.99
CA ARG A 54 20.90 13.78 32.75
C ARG A 54 21.33 12.99 31.52
N SER A 55 22.59 12.57 31.46
CA SER A 55 23.12 11.75 30.36
C SER A 55 22.37 10.40 30.26
N ARG A 56 22.14 9.73 31.41
CA ARG A 56 21.35 8.49 31.46
C ARG A 56 19.92 8.68 30.94
N GLY A 57 19.25 9.78 31.29
CA GLY A 57 17.93 10.10 30.75
C GLY A 57 17.94 10.32 29.23
N ASN A 58 18.95 11.03 28.73
CA ASN A 58 19.11 11.24 27.29
C ASN A 58 19.38 9.94 26.52
N ILE A 59 20.18 9.03 27.08
CA ILE A 59 20.44 7.70 26.49
C ILE A 59 19.12 6.93 26.36
N GLY A 60 18.32 6.84 27.43
CA GLY A 60 17.03 6.15 27.37
C GLY A 60 16.05 6.78 26.37
N LEU A 61 16.05 8.11 26.22
CA LEU A 61 15.23 8.79 25.21
C LEU A 61 15.69 8.47 23.78
N LEU A 62 17.01 8.40 23.56
CA LEU A 62 17.58 8.02 22.27
C LEU A 62 17.24 6.57 21.91
N GLU A 63 17.41 5.64 22.85
CA GLU A 63 17.05 4.23 22.68
C GLU A 63 15.57 4.09 22.31
N PHE A 64 14.67 4.73 23.07
CA PHE A 64 13.23 4.73 22.78
C PHE A 64 12.90 5.26 21.38
N ASN A 65 13.55 6.36 20.97
CA ASN A 65 13.34 6.94 19.64
C ASN A 65 13.88 6.03 18.53
N CYS A 66 15.03 5.39 18.74
CA CYS A 66 15.60 4.41 17.82
C CYS A 66 14.67 3.22 17.62
N ASP A 67 14.17 2.63 18.70
CA ASP A 67 13.24 1.48 18.64
C ASP A 67 11.98 1.85 17.85
N ARG A 68 11.42 3.03 18.11
CA ARG A 68 10.20 3.49 17.41
C ARG A 68 10.44 3.75 15.92
N LEU A 69 11.61 4.26 15.55
CA LEU A 69 11.99 4.42 14.14
C LEU A 69 12.16 3.05 13.47
N TYR A 70 12.80 2.12 14.15
CA TYR A 70 13.01 0.77 13.65
C TYR A 70 11.70 0.01 13.46
N GLU A 71 10.77 0.08 14.42
CA GLU A 71 9.43 -0.49 14.29
C GLU A 71 8.67 0.07 13.07
N ARG A 72 8.76 1.39 12.84
CA ARG A 72 8.12 2.02 11.67
C ARG A 72 8.75 1.52 10.37
N TYR A 73 10.07 1.42 10.34
CA TYR A 73 10.80 0.91 9.18
C TYR A 73 10.40 -0.53 8.86
N GLU A 74 10.40 -1.43 9.85
CA GLU A 74 10.01 -2.83 9.65
C GLU A 74 8.55 -2.97 9.20
N LYS A 75 7.63 -2.16 9.73
CA LYS A 75 6.23 -2.12 9.25
C LYS A 75 6.14 -1.70 7.79
N TRP A 76 6.83 -0.62 7.40
CA TRP A 76 6.84 -0.13 6.02
C TRP A 76 7.46 -1.15 5.05
N LYS A 77 8.56 -1.77 5.45
CA LYS A 77 9.26 -2.82 4.69
C LYS A 77 8.35 -4.02 4.47
N ASN A 78 7.67 -4.51 5.51
CA ASN A 78 6.74 -5.64 5.42
C ASN A 78 5.55 -5.31 4.50
N LYS A 79 5.01 -4.09 4.58
CA LYS A 79 3.96 -3.65 3.66
C LYS A 79 4.44 -3.65 2.21
N THR A 80 5.62 -3.11 1.96
CA THR A 80 6.22 -3.07 0.61
C THR A 80 6.46 -4.49 0.07
N GLN A 81 6.92 -5.41 0.91
CA GLN A 81 7.11 -6.80 0.53
C GLN A 81 5.79 -7.50 0.21
N ALA A 82 4.74 -7.28 1.03
CA ALA A 82 3.42 -7.83 0.78
C ALA A 82 2.81 -7.30 -0.53
N GLU A 83 2.96 -6.00 -0.82
CA GLU A 83 2.52 -5.40 -2.07
C GLU A 83 3.27 -5.98 -3.29
N ARG A 84 4.60 -6.19 -3.18
CA ARG A 84 5.37 -6.86 -4.22
C ARG A 84 4.87 -8.28 -4.48
N GLN A 85 4.58 -9.05 -3.42
CA GLN A 85 4.05 -10.39 -3.57
C GLN A 85 2.67 -10.39 -4.23
N ASN A 86 1.79 -9.47 -3.84
CA ASN A 86 0.48 -9.33 -4.48
C ASN A 86 0.60 -9.00 -5.97
N ASN A 87 1.51 -8.10 -6.36
CA ASN A 87 1.76 -7.79 -7.76
C ASN A 87 2.28 -9.01 -8.54
N LEU A 88 3.18 -9.81 -7.96
CA LEU A 88 3.63 -11.06 -8.59
C LEU A 88 2.47 -12.05 -8.78
N ASN A 89 1.64 -12.24 -7.75
CA ASN A 89 0.48 -13.13 -7.83
C ASN A 89 -0.53 -12.65 -8.89
N LEU A 90 -0.75 -11.34 -9.01
CA LEU A 90 -1.63 -10.78 -10.04
C LEU A 90 -1.04 -10.95 -11.44
N GLN A 91 0.28 -10.78 -11.61
CA GLN A 91 0.96 -11.05 -12.88
C GLN A 91 0.84 -12.52 -13.28
N GLU A 92 0.99 -13.47 -12.35
CA GLU A 92 0.77 -14.89 -12.60
C GLU A 92 -0.67 -15.19 -13.03
N GLN A 93 -1.67 -14.57 -12.38
CA GLN A 93 -3.07 -14.71 -12.79
C GLN A 93 -3.34 -14.13 -14.19
N ILE A 94 -2.79 -12.94 -14.49
CA ILE A 94 -2.90 -12.34 -15.83
C ILE A 94 -2.28 -13.27 -16.87
N LEU A 95 -1.09 -13.82 -16.60
CA LEU A 95 -0.43 -14.77 -17.49
C LEU A 95 -1.29 -16.03 -17.70
N ALA A 96 -1.89 -16.57 -16.64
CA ALA A 96 -2.80 -17.72 -16.73
C ALA A 96 -4.05 -17.39 -17.55
N LEU A 97 -4.61 -16.20 -17.42
CA LEU A 97 -5.76 -15.74 -18.21
C LEU A 97 -5.40 -15.50 -19.68
N GLN A 98 -4.20 -14.97 -19.95
CA GLN A 98 -3.70 -14.80 -21.32
C GLN A 98 -3.44 -16.14 -22.01
N ASN A 99 -2.88 -17.11 -21.28
CA ASN A 99 -2.64 -18.47 -21.80
C ASN A 99 -3.92 -19.29 -21.92
N ASN A 100 -4.95 -18.96 -21.12
CA ASN A 100 -6.30 -19.48 -21.25
C ASN A 100 -7.23 -18.48 -21.95
N LEU A 101 -6.69 -17.64 -22.86
CA LEU A 101 -7.57 -16.97 -23.82
C LEU A 101 -8.45 -18.08 -24.39
N PRO A 102 -9.80 -17.94 -24.40
CA PRO A 102 -10.65 -18.92 -25.03
C PRO A 102 -10.01 -19.22 -26.37
N ASN A 103 -9.60 -20.48 -26.54
CA ASN A 103 -8.91 -21.02 -27.71
C ASN A 103 -9.12 -20.07 -28.85
N GLN A 104 -8.04 -19.39 -29.30
CA GLN A 104 -7.96 -18.67 -30.56
C GLN A 104 -9.24 -18.91 -31.35
N VAL A 105 -10.26 -18.06 -31.16
CA VAL A 105 -11.36 -18.02 -32.11
C VAL A 105 -10.61 -17.70 -33.38
N ASN A 106 -10.48 -18.73 -34.21
CA ASN A 106 -9.57 -18.79 -35.34
C ASN A 106 -9.30 -17.38 -35.87
N MET A 107 -8.06 -16.89 -35.75
CA MET A 107 -7.61 -15.77 -36.57
C MET A 107 -7.50 -16.15 -38.06
N ALA A 108 -8.20 -17.21 -38.50
CA ALA A 108 -8.64 -17.32 -39.87
C ALA A 108 -9.83 -16.37 -39.95
N GLY A 109 -9.60 -15.17 -40.50
CA GLY A 109 -10.59 -14.10 -40.55
C GLY A 109 -11.97 -14.67 -40.80
N ILE A 110 -12.90 -14.40 -39.87
CA ILE A 110 -14.29 -14.85 -39.97
C ILE A 110 -14.72 -14.50 -41.39
N PRO A 111 -14.87 -15.49 -42.29
CA PRO A 111 -15.52 -15.23 -43.56
C PRO A 111 -16.87 -14.68 -43.14
N TYR A 112 -17.28 -13.55 -43.72
CA TYR A 112 -18.62 -13.04 -43.51
C TYR A 112 -19.59 -14.16 -43.94
N SER A 113 -20.03 -14.95 -42.95
CA SER A 113 -20.79 -16.18 -43.19
C SER A 113 -22.21 -15.73 -43.45
N TYR A 114 -22.57 -15.73 -44.71
CA TYR A 114 -23.95 -15.56 -45.09
C TYR A 114 -24.77 -16.72 -44.54
N PHE A 115 -25.97 -16.41 -44.06
CA PHE A 115 -26.94 -17.40 -43.61
C PHE A 115 -27.92 -17.72 -44.73
N ASP A 116 -27.97 -18.99 -45.14
CA ASP A 116 -28.94 -19.53 -46.10
C ASP A 116 -29.84 -20.57 -45.42
N TRP A 117 -30.87 -21.01 -46.13
CA TRP A 117 -32.01 -21.76 -45.60
C TRP A 117 -31.64 -23.08 -44.91
N ASP A 118 -30.57 -23.73 -45.39
CA ASP A 118 -30.13 -25.04 -44.89
C ASP A 118 -29.09 -24.95 -43.76
N ASP A 119 -28.73 -23.74 -43.33
CA ASP A 119 -27.74 -23.53 -42.28
C ASP A 119 -28.30 -23.78 -40.88
N SER A 120 -27.41 -24.15 -39.96
CA SER A 120 -27.72 -24.39 -38.55
C SER A 120 -28.16 -23.12 -37.84
N ILE A 121 -29.44 -23.03 -37.48
CA ILE A 121 -30.03 -21.90 -36.74
C ILE A 121 -29.28 -21.64 -35.41
N PRO A 122 -28.96 -22.65 -34.58
CA PRO A 122 -28.22 -22.42 -33.33
C PRO A 122 -26.84 -21.78 -33.55
N ASP A 123 -26.10 -22.24 -34.55
CA ASP A 123 -24.76 -21.73 -34.86
C ASP A 123 -24.83 -20.31 -35.42
N PHE A 124 -25.83 -20.04 -36.27
CA PHE A 124 -26.13 -18.70 -36.78
C PHE A 124 -26.46 -17.72 -35.64
N LEU A 125 -27.32 -18.09 -34.70
CA LEU A 125 -27.67 -17.23 -33.58
C LEU A 125 -26.47 -16.94 -32.66
N ALA A 126 -25.58 -17.93 -32.47
CA ALA A 126 -24.35 -17.74 -31.71
C ALA A 126 -23.40 -16.74 -32.41
N GLN A 127 -23.25 -16.85 -33.74
CA GLN A 127 -22.44 -15.93 -34.54
C GLN A 127 -23.03 -14.52 -34.59
N LEU A 128 -24.34 -14.38 -34.84
CA LEU A 128 -25.02 -13.09 -34.86
C LEU A 128 -24.85 -12.32 -33.53
N ARG A 129 -24.93 -13.02 -32.40
CA ARG A 129 -24.71 -12.43 -31.07
C ARG A 129 -23.29 -11.89 -30.91
N LEU A 130 -22.29 -12.65 -31.35
CA LEU A 130 -20.88 -12.23 -31.32
C LEU A 130 -20.64 -11.01 -32.22
N ASP A 131 -21.22 -11.00 -33.42
CA ASP A 131 -21.05 -9.89 -34.36
C ASP A 131 -21.67 -8.58 -33.85
N LEU A 132 -22.87 -8.65 -33.27
CA LEU A 132 -23.52 -7.48 -32.66
C LEU A 132 -22.71 -6.95 -31.46
N GLN A 133 -22.17 -7.84 -30.61
CA GLN A 133 -21.29 -7.45 -29.50
C GLN A 133 -19.99 -6.80 -29.97
N ASN A 134 -19.34 -7.35 -30.99
CA ASN A 134 -18.11 -6.81 -31.57
C ASN A 134 -18.33 -5.42 -32.18
N GLN A 135 -19.51 -5.16 -32.72
CA GLN A 135 -19.89 -3.87 -33.30
C GLN A 135 -20.46 -2.88 -32.26
N GLY A 136 -20.58 -3.29 -31.01
CA GLY A 136 -21.14 -2.46 -29.93
C GLY A 136 -22.62 -2.14 -30.10
N ILE A 137 -23.35 -2.98 -30.84
CA ILE A 137 -24.78 -2.80 -31.09
C ILE A 137 -25.54 -3.56 -30.02
N ASP A 138 -26.22 -2.82 -29.15
CA ASP A 138 -27.13 -3.37 -28.17
C ASP A 138 -28.57 -3.36 -28.76
N PRO A 139 -29.15 -4.54 -29.10
CA PRO A 139 -30.53 -4.63 -29.57
C PRO A 139 -31.57 -4.15 -28.56
N ASN A 140 -31.22 -4.08 -27.27
CA ASN A 140 -32.08 -3.61 -26.18
C ASN A 140 -31.92 -2.12 -25.89
N ASP A 141 -31.03 -1.41 -26.61
CA ASP A 141 -30.87 0.03 -26.45
C ASP A 141 -32.10 0.78 -26.99
N ASN A 142 -32.97 1.13 -26.04
CA ASN A 142 -34.19 1.90 -26.24
C ASN A 142 -33.99 3.40 -25.94
N ALA A 143 -32.73 3.88 -25.80
CA ALA A 143 -32.46 5.24 -25.33
C ALA A 143 -32.81 6.36 -26.32
N ALA A 144 -33.11 6.05 -27.58
CA ALA A 144 -33.49 7.02 -28.61
C ALA A 144 -34.81 6.65 -29.32
N SER A 145 -35.57 7.66 -29.77
CA SER A 145 -36.72 7.47 -30.67
C SER A 145 -36.34 7.87 -32.11
N PRO A 146 -36.39 6.95 -33.09
CA PRO A 146 -36.70 5.52 -32.97
C PRO A 146 -35.54 4.69 -32.35
N PRO A 147 -35.83 3.52 -31.75
CA PRO A 147 -34.83 2.70 -31.03
C PRO A 147 -33.69 2.30 -31.98
N THR A 148 -32.56 2.98 -31.82
CA THR A 148 -31.46 2.95 -32.78
C THR A 148 -30.74 1.60 -32.73
N GLY A 149 -30.59 1.01 -31.53
CA GLY A 149 -29.99 -0.31 -31.35
C GLY A 149 -30.75 -1.43 -32.06
N ARG A 150 -32.08 -1.44 -31.92
CA ARG A 150 -32.95 -2.44 -32.56
C ARG A 150 -32.94 -2.34 -34.09
N ASN A 151 -33.05 -1.13 -34.64
CA ASN A 151 -33.02 -0.92 -36.09
C ASN A 151 -31.67 -1.32 -36.69
N ASN A 152 -30.57 -1.04 -35.99
CA ASN A 152 -29.24 -1.43 -36.41
C ASN A 152 -29.05 -2.96 -36.37
N ALA A 153 -29.57 -3.63 -35.33
CA ALA A 153 -29.52 -5.08 -35.22
C ALA A 153 -30.33 -5.78 -36.33
N ILE A 154 -31.52 -5.28 -36.66
CA ILE A 154 -32.34 -5.79 -37.77
C ILE A 154 -31.65 -5.54 -39.12
N GLY A 155 -31.03 -4.36 -39.30
CA GLY A 155 -30.24 -4.06 -40.49
C GLY A 155 -29.07 -5.02 -40.69
N HIS A 156 -28.35 -5.36 -39.61
CA HIS A 156 -27.30 -6.37 -39.68
C HIS A 156 -27.81 -7.78 -39.92
N LEU A 157 -28.93 -8.15 -39.29
CA LEU A 157 -29.59 -9.43 -39.54
C LEU A 157 -29.94 -9.60 -41.03
N LYS A 158 -30.51 -8.57 -41.66
CA LYS A 158 -30.78 -8.58 -43.10
C LYS A 158 -29.51 -8.67 -43.94
N ALA A 159 -28.45 -7.95 -43.54
CA ALA A 159 -27.21 -7.91 -44.31
C ALA A 159 -26.49 -9.26 -44.40
N VAL A 160 -26.68 -10.15 -43.40
CA VAL A 160 -26.09 -11.49 -43.36
C VAL A 160 -26.93 -12.56 -44.04
N MET A 161 -28.22 -12.32 -44.31
CA MET A 161 -29.09 -13.29 -44.98
C MET A 161 -28.87 -13.33 -46.50
N ARG A 162 -28.96 -14.51 -47.09
CA ARG A 162 -28.88 -14.72 -48.55
C ARG A 162 -29.93 -15.70 -49.05
N GLY A 163 -30.04 -15.78 -50.38
CA GLY A 163 -30.89 -16.74 -51.07
C GLY A 163 -32.34 -16.70 -50.59
N ARG A 164 -32.90 -17.89 -50.38
CA ARG A 164 -34.29 -18.09 -49.97
C ARG A 164 -34.59 -17.50 -48.59
N THR A 165 -33.59 -17.41 -47.72
CA THR A 165 -33.74 -16.83 -46.38
C THR A 165 -33.92 -15.31 -46.44
N LEU A 166 -33.21 -14.63 -47.35
CA LEU A 166 -33.40 -13.19 -47.56
C LEU A 166 -34.78 -12.87 -48.15
N GLU A 167 -35.24 -13.68 -49.12
CA GLU A 167 -36.59 -13.57 -49.68
C GLU A 167 -37.66 -13.74 -48.60
N TRP A 168 -37.52 -14.79 -47.78
CA TRP A 168 -38.39 -15.01 -46.62
C TRP A 168 -38.35 -13.83 -45.64
N PHE A 169 -37.16 -13.29 -45.35
CA PHE A 169 -37.02 -12.15 -44.43
C PHE A 169 -37.74 -10.90 -44.95
N ASP A 170 -37.63 -10.62 -46.26
CA ASP A 170 -38.32 -9.48 -46.86
C ASP A 170 -39.84 -9.69 -46.88
N ASP A 171 -40.31 -10.90 -47.17
CA ASP A 171 -41.73 -11.28 -47.24
C ASP A 171 -42.41 -11.46 -45.87
N GLU A 172 -41.66 -11.79 -44.82
CA GLU A 172 -42.22 -12.02 -43.50
C GLU A 172 -41.93 -10.87 -42.54
N ILE A 173 -40.68 -10.41 -42.47
CA ILE A 173 -40.25 -9.44 -41.46
C ILE A 173 -40.42 -8.00 -41.96
N THR A 174 -40.12 -7.73 -43.24
CA THR A 174 -40.16 -6.36 -43.77
C THR A 174 -41.57 -5.93 -44.18
N THR A 175 -42.41 -6.85 -44.67
CA THR A 175 -43.76 -6.52 -45.15
C THR A 175 -44.87 -6.72 -44.11
N LYS A 176 -44.70 -7.61 -43.11
CA LYS A 176 -45.73 -7.83 -42.06
C LYS A 176 -45.38 -7.03 -40.81
N GLN A 177 -46.24 -6.08 -40.44
CA GLN A 177 -46.01 -5.10 -39.34
C GLN A 177 -45.97 -5.67 -37.91
N ASN A 178 -46.05 -6.99 -37.72
CA ASN A 178 -46.26 -7.61 -36.39
C ASN A 178 -45.03 -8.35 -35.83
N TRP A 179 -43.86 -8.21 -36.44
CA TRP A 179 -42.66 -8.91 -35.98
C TRP A 179 -41.86 -8.11 -34.95
N GLU A 180 -41.65 -8.72 -33.78
CA GLU A 180 -40.76 -8.19 -32.75
C GLU A 180 -39.50 -9.04 -32.57
N LEU A 181 -38.33 -8.40 -32.68
CA LEU A 181 -37.04 -9.01 -32.40
C LEU A 181 -36.79 -8.97 -30.88
N THR A 182 -37.54 -9.78 -30.14
CA THR A 182 -37.36 -9.97 -28.69
C THR A 182 -36.42 -11.15 -28.43
N ASN A 183 -35.58 -11.03 -27.41
CA ASN A 183 -34.82 -12.12 -26.79
C ASN A 183 -33.53 -12.61 -27.52
N LEU A 184 -32.67 -11.70 -27.96
CA LEU A 184 -31.33 -12.06 -28.45
C LEU A 184 -30.24 -12.08 -27.36
N LEU A 185 -30.43 -11.42 -26.21
CA LEU A 185 -29.40 -11.22 -25.18
C LEU A 185 -29.74 -11.81 -23.80
N ASP A 186 -30.96 -12.26 -23.59
CA ASP A 186 -31.40 -12.94 -22.38
C ASP A 186 -30.89 -14.38 -22.40
N ASN A 187 -29.77 -14.55 -21.74
CA ASN A 187 -29.13 -15.82 -21.44
C ASN A 187 -29.97 -16.68 -20.45
N THR A 188 -31.30 -16.75 -20.63
CA THR A 188 -32.25 -17.39 -19.71
C THR A 188 -32.56 -18.85 -20.03
N GLY A 189 -32.02 -19.41 -21.12
CA GLY A 189 -31.98 -20.87 -21.29
C GLY A 189 -33.34 -21.58 -21.23
N GLN A 190 -34.41 -20.97 -21.75
CA GLN A 190 -35.68 -21.67 -21.99
C GLN A 190 -36.29 -21.24 -23.33
N ALA A 191 -36.10 -22.06 -24.36
CA ALA A 191 -37.00 -22.08 -25.50
C ALA A 191 -38.33 -22.69 -25.03
N ASN A 192 -39.30 -21.86 -24.66
CA ASN A 192 -40.65 -22.34 -24.37
C ASN A 192 -41.55 -21.99 -25.56
N LEU A 193 -41.78 -22.97 -26.43
CA LEU A 193 -42.86 -22.94 -27.42
C LEU A 193 -44.19 -23.14 -26.69
N VAL A 194 -44.73 -22.07 -26.11
CA VAL A 194 -46.13 -22.05 -25.70
C VAL A 194 -46.94 -21.61 -26.91
N ALA A 195 -47.64 -22.56 -27.52
CA ALA A 195 -48.66 -22.27 -28.52
C ALA A 195 -49.74 -21.38 -27.88
N VAL A 196 -49.90 -20.16 -28.40
CA VAL A 196 -51.07 -19.33 -28.11
C VAL A 196 -52.20 -19.86 -28.96
N ASN A 197 -53.11 -20.62 -28.34
CA ASN A 197 -54.41 -20.91 -28.94
C ASN A 197 -55.25 -19.63 -28.94
N GLY A 198 -55.53 -19.11 -30.13
CA GLY A 198 -56.68 -18.26 -30.41
C GLY A 198 -57.74 -19.10 -31.12
#